data_AF-A0A418Y8S4-F1
#
_entry.id   AF-A0A418Y8S4-F1
#
_cell.length_a   1.000
_cell.length_b   1.000
_cell.length_c   1.000
_cell.angle_alpha   90.00
_cell.angle_beta   90.00
_cell.angle_gamma   90.00
#
_symmetry.space_group_name_H-M   'P 1'
#
loop_
_entity.id
_entity.type
_entity.pdbx_description
1 polymer ?
#
loop_
_entity_poly.entity_id
_entity_poly.type
_entity_poly.pdbx_seq_one_letter_code
_entity_poly.pdbx_strand_id
1 'polypeptide(L)'
;MHQLSIENMEDQVERLIKDAQNLIEDRDLSEIIICPYHGRERGDYFNISESEIEGRVKASIFEGYYVDLIPTLTQLIVCVWEYPGPKPEEEYVKNLIDIPSFVEDLEGE
;
A
#
# COMPACT_ATOMS: atom_id res chain seq x y z
N MET A 1 20.43 13.02 4.15
CA MET A 1 19.37 12.16 4.69
C MET A 1 18.53 12.99 5.63
N HIS A 2 17.28 13.28 5.29
CA HIS A 2 16.31 13.79 6.26
C HIS A 2 15.59 12.58 6.83
N GLN A 3 16.09 12.09 7.96
CA GLN A 3 15.38 11.10 8.76
C GLN A 3 14.21 11.87 9.41
N LEU A 4 12.98 11.41 9.18
CA LEU A 4 11.82 11.94 9.91
C LEU A 4 12.06 11.72 11.41
N SER A 5 11.68 12.68 12.25
CA SER A 5 11.60 12.41 13.69
C SER A 5 10.55 11.32 13.94
N ILE A 6 10.71 10.57 15.03
CA ILE A 6 9.76 9.51 15.41
C ILE A 6 8.33 10.08 15.50
N GLU A 7 8.16 11.25 16.09
CA GLU A 7 6.87 11.96 16.16
C GLU A 7 6.26 12.19 14.76
N ASN A 8 7.07 12.62 13.77
CA ASN A 8 6.58 12.82 12.41
C ASN A 8 6.21 11.50 11.71
N MET A 9 6.87 10.38 12.07
CA MET A 9 6.54 9.06 11.54
C MET A 9 5.21 8.55 12.11
N GLU A 10 4.98 8.73 13.41
CA GLU A 10 3.72 8.37 14.08
C GLU A 10 2.55 9.17 13.50
N ASP A 11 2.69 10.50 13.37
CA ASP A 11 1.68 11.36 12.73
C ASP A 11 1.37 10.92 11.29
N GLN A 12 2.40 10.53 10.54
CA GLN A 12 2.23 10.04 9.17
C GLN A 12 1.48 8.71 9.13
N VAL A 13 1.76 7.78 10.04
CA VAL A 13 1.04 6.52 10.17
C VAL A 13 -0.44 6.81 10.49
N GLU A 14 -0.73 7.58 11.53
CA GLU A 14 -2.11 7.89 11.92
C GLU A 14 -2.91 8.52 10.79
N ARG A 15 -2.31 9.47 10.06
CA ARG A 15 -2.95 10.09 8.89
C ARG A 15 -3.27 9.06 7.81
N LEU A 16 -2.30 8.22 7.44
CA LEU A 16 -2.50 7.20 6.41
C LEU A 16 -3.56 6.17 6.81
N ILE A 17 -3.61 5.74 8.07
CA ILE A 17 -4.65 4.80 8.53
C ILE A 17 -6.04 5.42 8.43
N LYS A 18 -6.17 6.67 8.89
CA LYS A 18 -7.43 7.39 8.77
C LYS A 18 -7.86 7.59 7.33
N ASP A 19 -6.93 7.94 6.45
CA ASP A 19 -7.21 8.11 5.02
C ASP A 19 -7.62 6.78 4.37
N ALA A 20 -6.97 5.66 4.73
CA ALA A 20 -7.32 4.34 4.23
C ALA A 20 -8.75 3.94 4.65
N GLN A 21 -9.10 4.13 5.92
CA GLN A 21 -10.43 3.84 6.45
C GLN A 21 -11.51 4.67 5.74
N ASN A 22 -11.29 5.99 5.62
CA ASN A 22 -12.23 6.86 4.90
C ASN A 22 -12.40 6.41 3.44
N LEU A 23 -11.31 6.03 2.76
CA LEU A 23 -11.38 5.58 1.37
C LEU A 23 -12.16 4.27 1.22
N ILE A 24 -11.99 3.32 2.16
CA ILE A 24 -12.72 2.05 2.16
C ILE A 24 -14.21 2.29 2.37
N GLU A 25 -14.56 3.08 3.40
CA GLU A 25 -15.96 3.38 3.74
C GLU A 25 -16.65 4.24 2.67
N ASP A 26 -16.02 5.34 2.23
CA ASP A 26 -16.65 6.31 1.30
C ASP A 26 -16.86 5.73 -0.10
N ARG A 27 -16.02 4.77 -0.52
CA ARG A 27 -16.05 4.19 -1.87
C ARG A 27 -16.55 2.75 -1.92
N ASP A 28 -16.93 2.16 -0.79
CA ASP A 28 -17.38 0.77 -0.69
C ASP A 28 -16.35 -0.20 -1.32
N LEU A 29 -15.07 0.01 -0.99
CA LEU A 29 -13.97 -0.81 -1.54
C LEU A 29 -13.98 -2.17 -0.87
N SER A 30 -14.12 -3.23 -1.66
CA SER A 30 -14.28 -4.60 -1.18
C SER A 30 -12.96 -5.34 -0.97
N GLU A 31 -11.86 -4.82 -1.49
CA GLU A 31 -10.54 -5.47 -1.41
C GLU A 31 -9.46 -4.47 -1.04
N ILE A 32 -8.46 -4.94 -0.29
CA ILE A 32 -7.30 -4.14 0.08
C ILE A 32 -6.05 -4.92 -0.33
N ILE A 33 -5.27 -4.31 -1.21
CA ILE A 33 -4.08 -4.92 -1.79
C ILE A 33 -2.87 -4.20 -1.25
N ILE A 34 -1.90 -4.94 -0.73
CA ILE A 34 -0.55 -4.40 -0.54
C ILE A 34 0.24 -4.58 -1.84
N CYS A 35 0.83 -3.48 -2.27
CA CYS A 35 1.81 -3.41 -3.34
C CYS A 35 3.18 -3.12 -2.71
N PRO A 36 3.94 -4.16 -2.31
CA PRO A 36 5.26 -3.97 -1.76
C PRO A 36 6.23 -3.69 -2.92
N TYR A 37 6.78 -2.48 -3.02
CA TYR A 37 7.81 -2.21 -4.02
C TYR A 37 9.18 -2.61 -3.47
N HIS A 38 9.92 -3.36 -4.27
CA HIS A 38 11.37 -3.24 -4.34
C HIS A 38 11.73 -2.91 -5.80
N GLY A 39 12.58 -1.92 -6.01
CA GLY A 39 12.82 -1.26 -7.30
C GLY A 39 13.54 -2.06 -8.38
N ARG A 40 13.12 -3.30 -8.65
CA ARG A 40 13.48 -4.13 -9.82
C ARG A 40 12.79 -5.49 -9.86
N GLU A 41 12.18 -5.96 -8.77
CA GLU A 41 11.45 -7.23 -8.73
C GLU A 41 9.98 -6.92 -8.42
N ARG A 42 9.06 -7.42 -9.25
CA ARG A 42 7.62 -7.38 -8.94
C ARG A 42 7.45 -8.17 -7.64
N GLY A 43 7.34 -7.47 -6.51
CA GLY A 43 6.78 -8.07 -5.31
C GLY A 43 5.37 -8.54 -5.66
N ASP A 44 5.01 -9.73 -5.24
CA ASP A 44 3.67 -10.24 -5.44
C ASP A 44 2.68 -9.32 -4.71
N TYR A 45 1.56 -9.04 -5.38
CA TYR A 45 0.47 -8.27 -4.79
C TYR A 45 -0.32 -9.22 -3.89
N PHE A 46 -0.59 -8.81 -2.66
CA PHE A 46 -1.32 -9.65 -1.72
C PHE A 46 -2.54 -8.92 -1.16
N ASN A 47 -3.66 -9.62 -1.12
CA ASN A 47 -4.83 -9.15 -0.39
C ASN A 47 -4.55 -9.22 1.11
N ILE A 48 -4.98 -8.18 1.81
CA ILE A 48 -4.96 -8.09 3.27
C ILE A 48 -6.34 -7.72 3.79
N SER A 49 -6.58 -8.01 5.07
CA SER A 49 -7.76 -7.51 5.77
C SER A 49 -7.57 -6.07 6.24
N GLU A 50 -8.68 -5.36 6.50
CA GLU A 50 -8.66 -4.02 7.12
C GLU A 50 -7.83 -3.97 8.41
N SER A 51 -7.90 -5.03 9.22
CA SER A 51 -7.17 -5.12 10.48
C SER A 51 -5.64 -5.17 10.34
N GLU A 52 -5.14 -5.48 9.14
CA GLU A 52 -3.70 -5.57 8.86
C GLU A 52 -3.10 -4.26 8.36
N ILE A 53 -3.92 -3.30 7.89
CA ILE A 53 -3.43 -2.05 7.29
C ILE A 53 -2.49 -1.32 8.26
N GLU A 54 -2.88 -1.17 9.52
CA GLU A 54 -2.10 -0.47 10.54
C GLU A 54 -0.70 -1.03 10.70
N GLY A 55 -0.60 -2.35 10.92
CA GLY A 55 0.69 -3.01 11.12
C GLY A 55 1.61 -2.87 9.91
N ARG A 56 1.05 -2.93 8.70
CA ARG A 56 1.81 -2.88 7.44
C ARG A 56 2.30 -1.49 7.10
N VAL A 57 1.44 -0.48 7.26
CA VAL A 57 1.82 0.93 7.08
C VAL A 57 2.88 1.32 8.11
N LYS A 58 2.68 0.94 9.38
CA LYS A 58 3.63 1.22 10.45
C LYS A 58 4.98 0.58 10.18
N ALA A 59 5.04 -0.71 9.85
CA ALA A 59 6.29 -1.38 9.51
C ALA A 59 7.02 -0.66 8.38
N SER A 60 6.30 -0.33 7.30
CA SER A 60 6.86 0.34 6.12
C SER A 60 7.47 1.72 6.45
N ILE A 61 6.73 2.58 7.15
CA ILE A 61 7.21 3.92 7.50
C ILE A 61 8.42 3.86 8.43
N PHE A 62 8.42 2.96 9.41
CA PHE A 62 9.51 2.81 10.39
C PHE A 62 10.76 2.16 9.78
N GLU A 63 10.61 1.34 8.74
CA GLU A 63 11.71 0.81 7.94
C GLU A 63 12.27 1.86 6.94
N GLY A 64 11.65 3.04 6.86
CA GLY A 64 12.10 4.16 6.02
C GLY A 64 11.53 4.17 4.61
N TYR A 65 10.49 3.38 4.35
CA TYR A 65 9.75 3.39 3.11
C TYR A 65 8.67 4.49 3.12
N TYR A 66 8.29 4.93 1.92
CA TYR A 66 7.08 5.70 1.73
C TYR A 66 5.89 4.79 1.50
N VAL A 67 4.72 5.30 1.89
CA VAL A 67 3.44 4.64 1.69
C VAL A 67 2.46 5.62 1.04
N ASP A 68 1.76 5.18 0.00
CA ASP A 68 0.63 5.88 -0.62
C ASP A 68 -0.57 4.95 -0.68
N LEU A 69 -1.74 5.58 -0.69
CA LEU A 69 -3.02 4.94 -0.84
C LEU A 69 -3.58 5.27 -2.21
N ILE A 70 -3.77 4.25 -3.04
CA ILE A 70 -4.25 4.40 -4.41
C ILE A 70 -5.59 3.66 -4.51
N PRO A 71 -6.72 4.39 -4.47
CA PRO A 71 -8.03 3.77 -4.64
C PRO A 71 -8.30 3.48 -6.13
N THR A 72 -8.86 2.30 -6.41
CA THR A 72 -9.39 1.90 -7.73
C THR A 72 -10.92 1.92 -7.71
N LEU A 73 -11.58 1.21 -8.64
CA LEU A 73 -13.03 1.07 -8.69
C LEU A 73 -13.58 0.21 -7.55
N THR A 74 -12.85 -0.83 -7.13
CA THR A 74 -13.31 -1.79 -6.11
C THR A 74 -12.29 -2.05 -5.01
N GLN A 75 -11.08 -1.47 -5.12
CA GLN A 75 -9.96 -1.85 -4.27
C GLN A 75 -9.22 -0.65 -3.72
N LEU A 76 -8.64 -0.81 -2.52
CA LEU A 76 -7.63 0.10 -1.98
C LEU A 76 -6.25 -0.51 -2.14
N ILE A 77 -5.34 0.19 -2.80
CA ILE A 77 -3.97 -0.27 -2.96
C ILE A 77 -3.08 0.49 -1.98
N VAL A 78 -2.45 -0.22 -1.06
CA VAL A 78 -1.44 0.30 -0.15
C VAL A 78 -0.07 0.07 -0.80
N CYS A 79 0.44 1.09 -1.47
CA CYS A 79 1.73 1.04 -2.14
C CYS A 79 2.84 1.42 -1.17
N VAL A 80 3.92 0.65 -1.16
CA VAL A 80 5.12 0.90 -0.35
C VAL A 80 6.31 1.08 -1.29
N TRP A 81 7.16 2.11 -1.18
CA TRP A 81 8.37 2.25 -2.01
C TRP A 81 9.56 2.94 -1.32
N GLU A 82 10.76 2.69 -1.85
CA GLU A 82 12.02 3.19 -1.29
C GLU A 82 12.21 4.71 -1.42
N TYR A 83 12.91 5.29 -0.43
CA TYR A 83 13.52 6.61 -0.53
C TYR A 83 15.05 6.55 -0.40
N PRO A 84 15.81 7.23 -1.27
CA PRO A 84 15.39 7.91 -2.49
C PRO A 84 15.20 6.92 -3.64
N GLY A 85 13.96 6.78 -4.12
CA GLY A 85 13.60 5.95 -5.28
C GLY A 85 12.59 6.67 -6.19
N PRO A 86 12.52 6.33 -7.49
CA PRO A 86 11.50 6.86 -8.38
C PRO A 86 10.13 6.37 -7.90
N LYS A 87 9.26 7.32 -7.54
CA LYS A 87 7.85 7.02 -7.27
C LYS A 87 7.23 6.44 -8.55
N PRO A 88 6.57 5.27 -8.51
CA PRO A 88 5.86 4.75 -9.67
C PRO A 88 4.73 5.71 -10.07
N GLU A 89 4.52 5.91 -11.37
CA GLU A 89 3.39 6.70 -11.86
C GLU A 89 2.07 6.07 -11.43
N GLU A 90 1.13 6.86 -10.94
CA GLU A 90 -0.15 6.37 -10.41
C GLU A 90 -0.93 5.55 -11.45
N GLU A 91 -0.91 5.98 -12.71
CA GLU A 91 -1.52 5.26 -13.83
C GLU A 91 -0.88 3.87 -14.03
N TYR A 92 0.43 3.73 -13.81
CA TYR A 92 1.12 2.45 -13.91
C TYR A 92 0.69 1.48 -12.80
N VAL A 93 0.53 1.97 -11.56
CA VAL A 93 0.06 1.15 -10.43
C VAL A 93 -1.36 0.64 -10.67
N LYS A 94 -2.27 1.52 -11.10
CA LYS A 94 -3.67 1.14 -11.38
C LYS A 94 -3.76 0.10 -12.51
N ASN A 95 -3.00 0.29 -13.58
CA ASN A 95 -2.98 -0.63 -14.72
C ASN A 95 -2.42 -2.03 -14.40
N LEU A 96 -1.59 -2.19 -13.36
CA LEU A 96 -1.09 -3.50 -12.94
C LEU A 96 -2.14 -4.33 -12.20
N ILE A 97 -3.13 -3.67 -11.60
CA ILE A 97 -4.10 -4.28 -10.70
C ILE A 97 -5.46 -4.50 -11.37
N ASP A 98 -5.78 -3.73 -12.42
CA ASP A 98 -6.93 -3.96 -13.32
C ASP A 98 -6.79 -5.22 -14.23
N ILE A 99 -5.80 -6.09 -13.98
CA ILE A 99 -5.65 -7.38 -14.66
C ILE A 99 -6.31 -8.46 -13.79
N PRO A 100 -7.46 -9.05 -14.20
CA PRO A 100 -8.23 -10.03 -13.43
C PRO A 100 -7.57 -11.42 -13.36
N SER A 101 -6.25 -11.48 -13.22
CA SER A 101 -5.45 -12.70 -13.28
C SER A 101 -4.26 -12.72 -12.31
N PHE A 102 -4.04 -11.66 -11.51
CA PHE A 102 -2.86 -11.57 -10.65
C PHE A 102 -3.04 -12.18 -9.25
N VAL A 103 -4.19 -12.78 -8.97
CA VAL A 103 -4.37 -13.67 -7.81
C VAL A 103 -3.94 -15.08 -8.24
N GLU A 104 -2.63 -15.32 -8.37
CA GLU A 104 -2.11 -16.69 -8.44
C GLU A 104 -2.00 -17.20 -6.99
N ASP A 105 -2.92 -18.13 -6.68
CA ASP A 105 -2.95 -19.13 -5.61
C ASP A 105 -3.07 -18.68 -4.15
N LEU A 106 -4.32 -18.36 -3.77
CA LEU A 106 -4.89 -18.93 -2.53
C LEU A 106 -5.11 -20.44 -2.75
N GLU A 107 -4.03 -21.23 -2.66
CA GLU A 107 -3.97 -22.69 -2.34
C GLU A 107 -2.71 -23.31 -2.95
N GLY A 108 -1.60 -23.29 -2.20
CA GLY A 108 -0.46 -24.19 -2.41
C GLY A 108 -0.45 -25.21 -1.27
N GLU A 109 -0.44 -26.50 -1.63
CA GLU A 109 -0.51 -27.73 -0.82
C GLU A 109 0.19 -27.74 0.56
#